data_AF-A0AAW0BTA0-F1
#
_entry.id   AF-A0AAW0BTA0-F1
#
_cell.length_a   1.000
_cell.length_b   1.000
_cell.length_c   1.000
_cell.angle_alpha   90.00
_cell.angle_beta   90.00
_cell.angle_gamma   90.00
#
_symmetry.space_group_name_H-M   'P 1'
#
loop_
_entity.id
_entity.type
_entity.pdbx_description
1 polymer ?
#
loop_
_entity_poly.entity_id
_entity_poly.type
_entity_poly.pdbx_seq_one_letter_code
_entity_poly.pdbx_strand_id
1 'polypeptide(L)'
;MGSSYSFESIYSIRGVLLAPFVSVGLMLFALGFYVLLFGMVVYFFYTRRQAQVNRNLHLSWMVALFVVSVSLSLLEASITIIEATLAFQAASTGNFDSLLDWETLGNIPHMIFTVFIGVTYIIANCIADTILLYRCFIIWGSIKRVLTGMLLVLLCTTHVVGFVGYVEYFMSQGQQRWDLYLKAGDIIMAYNIANAANTLLLTFLIGIVVARAVGRKS
;
A
#
# COMPACT_ATOMS: atom_id res chain seq x y z
N MET A 1 7.59 -39.06 -6.48
CA MET A 1 7.61 -38.53 -7.86
C MET A 1 7.58 -37.02 -7.76
N GLY A 2 8.77 -36.41 -7.67
CA GLY A 2 8.91 -34.96 -7.62
C GLY A 2 8.72 -34.41 -9.02
N SER A 3 7.78 -33.49 -9.19
CA SER A 3 7.64 -32.71 -10.41
C SER A 3 8.87 -31.81 -10.56
N SER A 4 9.88 -32.33 -11.25
CA SER A 4 10.98 -31.55 -11.81
C SER A 4 10.40 -30.65 -12.89
N TYR A 5 9.90 -29.47 -12.50
CA TYR A 5 9.61 -28.41 -13.46
C TYR A 5 10.93 -28.04 -14.13
N SER A 6 11.04 -28.26 -15.44
CA SER A 6 12.25 -27.88 -16.17
C SER A 6 12.41 -26.36 -16.07
N PHE A 7 13.62 -25.89 -15.79
CA PHE A 7 13.98 -24.47 -15.81
C PHE A 7 13.57 -23.79 -17.14
N GLU A 8 13.55 -24.57 -18.22
CA GLU A 8 13.10 -24.20 -19.57
C GLU A 8 11.61 -23.79 -19.63
N SER A 9 10.77 -24.31 -18.74
CA SER A 9 9.34 -23.96 -18.64
C SER A 9 9.11 -22.62 -17.95
N ILE A 10 9.86 -22.34 -16.87
CA ILE A 10 9.75 -21.10 -16.09
C ILE A 10 10.22 -19.88 -16.90
N TYR A 11 11.23 -20.07 -17.76
CA TYR A 11 11.77 -19.04 -18.66
C TYR A 11 11.22 -19.09 -20.09
N SER A 12 10.14 -19.84 -20.34
CA SER A 12 9.40 -19.69 -21.59
C SER A 12 8.86 -18.27 -21.69
N ILE A 13 8.89 -17.67 -22.88
CA ILE A 13 8.33 -16.33 -23.16
C ILE A 13 6.93 -16.14 -22.54
N ARG A 14 6.12 -17.20 -22.53
CA ARG A 14 4.79 -17.20 -21.89
C ARG A 14 4.86 -17.08 -20.36
N GLY A 15 5.78 -17.77 -19.70
CA GLY A 15 5.95 -17.73 -18.25
C GLY A 15 6.41 -16.36 -17.77
N VAL A 16 7.39 -15.78 -18.47
CA VAL A 16 7.96 -14.45 -18.15
C VAL A 16 6.93 -13.34 -18.30
N LEU A 17 6.04 -13.43 -19.29
CA LEU A 17 5.01 -12.42 -19.53
C LEU A 17 3.75 -12.62 -18.68
N LEU A 18 3.38 -13.85 -18.32
CA LEU A 18 2.11 -14.12 -17.63
C LEU A 18 2.01 -13.40 -16.28
N ALA A 19 3.06 -13.46 -15.46
CA ALA A 19 3.08 -12.85 -14.14
C ALA A 19 2.84 -11.31 -14.17
N PRO A 20 3.60 -10.52 -14.95
CA PRO A 20 3.37 -9.08 -15.02
C PRO A 20 2.03 -8.71 -15.66
N PHE A 21 1.57 -9.44 -16.69
CA PHE A 21 0.25 -9.19 -17.30
C PHE A 21 -0.90 -9.40 -16.29
N VAL A 22 -0.85 -10.50 -15.54
CA VAL A 22 -1.86 -10.78 -14.51
C VAL A 22 -1.77 -9.76 -13.39
N SER A 23 -0.57 -9.43 -12.91
CA SER A 23 -0.35 -8.46 -11.83
C SER A 23 -0.87 -7.06 -12.18
N VAL A 24 -0.43 -6.50 -13.31
CA VAL A 24 -0.87 -5.18 -13.78
C VAL A 24 -2.36 -5.17 -14.08
N GLY A 25 -2.89 -6.24 -14.70
CA GLY A 25 -4.32 -6.39 -14.95
C GLY A 25 -5.16 -6.34 -13.67
N LEU A 26 -4.76 -7.10 -12.63
CA LEU A 26 -5.40 -7.09 -11.32
C LEU A 26 -5.31 -5.72 -10.64
N MET A 27 -4.15 -5.07 -10.71
CA MET A 27 -3.93 -3.74 -10.14
C MET A 27 -4.83 -2.70 -10.80
N LEU A 28 -4.89 -2.65 -12.14
CA LEU A 28 -5.76 -1.72 -12.87
C LEU A 28 -7.25 -2.01 -12.63
N PHE A 29 -7.63 -3.27 -12.50
CA PHE A 29 -8.99 -3.67 -12.16
C PHE A 29 -9.40 -3.19 -10.76
N ALA A 30 -8.53 -3.43 -9.76
CA ALA A 30 -8.74 -2.94 -8.39
C ALA A 30 -8.77 -1.41 -8.32
N LEU A 31 -7.88 -0.75 -9.08
CA LEU A 31 -7.85 0.70 -9.23
C LEU A 31 -9.18 1.23 -9.80
N GLY A 32 -9.74 0.57 -10.82
CA GLY A 32 -11.04 0.91 -11.38
C GLY A 32 -12.15 0.90 -10.34
N PHE A 33 -12.23 -0.14 -9.51
CA PHE A 33 -13.18 -0.17 -8.39
C PHE A 33 -12.92 0.93 -7.37
N TYR A 34 -11.66 1.22 -7.06
CA TYR A 34 -11.29 2.28 -6.13
C TYR A 34 -11.73 3.66 -6.64
N VAL A 35 -11.56 3.94 -7.93
CA VAL A 35 -12.05 5.17 -8.59
C VAL A 35 -13.57 5.29 -8.50
N LEU A 36 -14.31 4.20 -8.75
CA LEU A 36 -15.77 4.19 -8.63
C LEU A 36 -16.24 4.44 -7.19
N LEU A 37 -15.60 3.79 -6.20
CA LEU A 37 -15.89 3.99 -4.78
C LEU A 37 -15.61 5.43 -4.35
N PHE A 38 -14.48 6.00 -4.78
CA PHE A 38 -14.15 7.39 -4.51
C PHE A 38 -15.18 8.34 -5.14
N GLY A 39 -15.56 8.12 -6.40
CA GLY A 39 -16.61 8.88 -7.08
C GLY A 39 -17.94 8.84 -6.34
N MET A 40 -18.34 7.66 -5.85
CA MET A 40 -19.53 7.49 -4.99
C MET A 40 -19.42 8.31 -3.70
N VAL A 41 -18.30 8.22 -2.99
CA VAL A 41 -18.07 9.00 -1.75
C VAL A 41 -18.17 10.49 -2.02
N VAL A 42 -17.51 10.98 -3.07
CA VAL A 42 -17.58 12.40 -3.49
C VAL A 42 -19.02 12.79 -3.81
N TYR A 43 -19.73 12.00 -4.63
CA TYR A 43 -21.13 12.23 -4.97
C TYR A 43 -22.03 12.34 -3.73
N PHE A 44 -21.89 11.42 -2.77
CA PHE A 44 -22.64 11.46 -1.52
C PHE A 44 -22.29 12.71 -0.68
N PHE A 45 -21.02 13.11 -0.63
CA PHE A 45 -20.57 14.31 0.09
C PHE A 45 -21.10 15.61 -0.54
N TYR A 46 -21.22 15.67 -1.87
CA TYR A 46 -21.81 16.82 -2.56
C TYR A 46 -23.34 16.85 -2.42
N THR A 47 -24.00 15.70 -2.50
CA THR A 47 -25.47 15.58 -2.48
C THR A 47 -26.05 15.72 -1.08
N ARG A 48 -25.45 15.10 -0.05
CA ARG A 48 -25.87 15.24 1.35
C ARG A 48 -25.20 16.45 1.98
N ARG A 49 -25.90 17.59 1.94
CA ARG A 49 -25.52 18.89 2.51
C ARG A 49 -25.60 18.90 4.06
N GLN A 50 -24.98 17.95 4.75
CA GLN A 50 -25.01 17.92 6.23
C GLN A 50 -23.94 18.81 6.86
N ALA A 51 -24.37 19.55 7.89
CA ALA A 51 -23.68 20.60 8.64
C ALA A 51 -22.53 20.08 9.53
N GLN A 52 -21.47 19.53 8.93
CA GLN A 52 -20.23 19.20 9.66
C GLN A 52 -19.23 20.35 9.52
N VAL A 53 -18.78 20.88 10.66
CA VAL A 53 -17.95 22.10 10.79
C VAL A 53 -16.57 21.99 10.12
N ASN A 54 -16.10 20.80 9.74
CA ASN A 54 -14.81 20.57 9.08
C ASN A 54 -14.90 19.75 7.77
N ARG A 55 -15.97 19.92 6.98
CA ARG A 55 -16.20 19.17 5.73
C ARG A 55 -15.04 19.27 4.73
N ASN A 56 -14.52 20.47 4.52
CA ASN A 56 -13.52 20.72 3.49
C ASN A 56 -12.18 20.06 3.85
N LEU A 57 -11.82 20.00 5.14
CA LEU A 57 -10.62 19.31 5.59
C LEU A 57 -10.74 17.79 5.40
N HIS A 58 -11.85 17.18 5.83
CA HIS A 58 -12.06 15.73 5.63
C HIS A 58 -12.10 15.37 4.13
N LEU A 59 -12.75 16.19 3.30
CA LEU A 59 -12.75 15.98 1.86
C LEU A 59 -11.34 16.13 1.28
N SER A 60 -10.58 17.14 1.70
CA SER A 60 -9.19 17.35 1.27
C SER A 60 -8.30 16.17 1.62
N TRP A 61 -8.41 15.61 2.83
CA TRP A 61 -7.65 14.41 3.23
C TRP A 61 -8.04 13.18 2.40
N MET A 62 -9.33 12.98 2.12
CA MET A 62 -9.79 11.88 1.26
C MET A 62 -9.31 12.02 -0.18
N VAL A 63 -9.35 13.24 -0.74
CA VAL A 63 -8.84 13.54 -2.09
C VAL A 63 -7.33 13.34 -2.14
N ALA A 64 -6.58 13.83 -1.14
CA ALA A 64 -5.14 13.65 -1.05
C ALA A 64 -4.78 12.16 -0.99
N LEU A 65 -5.46 11.39 -0.12
CA LEU A 65 -5.27 9.94 -0.02
C LEU A 65 -5.54 9.26 -1.37
N PHE A 66 -6.64 9.62 -2.04
CA PHE A 66 -6.99 9.08 -3.34
C PHE A 66 -5.91 9.36 -4.40
N VAL A 67 -5.48 10.61 -4.54
CA VAL A 67 -4.45 11.00 -5.52
C VAL A 67 -3.13 10.28 -5.23
N VAL A 68 -2.74 10.19 -3.96
CA VAL A 68 -1.53 9.49 -3.53
C VAL A 68 -1.62 8.01 -3.85
N SER A 69 -2.71 7.33 -3.50
CA SER A 69 -2.91 5.91 -3.77
C SER A 69 -2.95 5.59 -5.27
N VAL A 70 -3.66 6.40 -6.08
CA VAL A 70 -3.70 6.22 -7.54
C VAL A 70 -2.31 6.40 -8.15
N SER A 71 -1.57 7.44 -7.73
CA SER A 71 -0.22 7.69 -8.23
C SER A 71 0.73 6.55 -7.89
N LEU A 72 0.61 6.00 -6.67
CA LEU A 72 1.42 4.86 -6.23
C LEU A 72 1.12 3.61 -7.08
N SER A 73 -0.15 3.25 -7.28
CA SER A 73 -0.50 2.09 -8.10
C SER A 73 -0.04 2.25 -9.55
N LEU A 74 -0.14 3.44 -10.14
CA LEU A 74 0.37 3.67 -11.50
C LEU A 74 1.89 3.55 -11.58
N LEU A 75 2.61 3.99 -10.55
CA LEU A 75 4.05 3.88 -10.48
C LEU A 75 4.50 2.42 -10.34
N GLU A 76 3.87 1.65 -9.44
CA GLU A 76 4.14 0.21 -9.30
C GLU A 76 3.86 -0.54 -10.60
N ALA A 77 2.73 -0.27 -11.26
CA ALA A 77 2.42 -0.86 -12.56
C ALA A 77 3.51 -0.54 -13.61
N SER A 78 4.03 0.69 -13.60
CA SER A 78 5.08 1.12 -14.52
C SER A 78 6.39 0.36 -14.29
N ILE A 79 6.78 0.15 -13.03
CA ILE A 79 7.98 -0.63 -12.68
C ILE A 79 7.80 -2.09 -13.09
N THR A 80 6.65 -2.69 -12.80
CA THR A 80 6.35 -4.07 -13.22
C THR A 80 6.42 -4.22 -14.74
N ILE A 81 6.00 -3.22 -15.51
CA ILE A 81 6.12 -3.23 -16.98
C ILE A 81 7.58 -3.12 -17.42
N ILE A 82 8.39 -2.27 -16.77
CA ILE A 82 9.83 -2.15 -17.05
C ILE A 82 10.52 -3.49 -16.80
N GLU A 83 10.31 -4.09 -15.63
CA GLU A 83 10.86 -5.40 -15.26
C GLU A 83 10.42 -6.50 -16.24
N ALA A 84 9.14 -6.54 -16.60
CA ALA A 84 8.62 -7.47 -17.60
C ALA A 84 9.29 -7.31 -18.97
N THR A 85 9.56 -6.06 -19.38
CA THR A 85 10.19 -5.76 -20.65
C THR A 85 11.65 -6.22 -20.65
N LEU A 86 12.38 -5.94 -19.57
CA LEU A 86 13.76 -6.40 -19.38
C LEU A 86 13.84 -7.93 -19.34
N ALA A 87 12.94 -8.58 -18.62
CA ALA A 87 12.88 -10.03 -18.54
C ALA A 87 12.52 -10.68 -19.88
N PHE A 88 11.59 -10.08 -20.65
CA PHE A 88 11.27 -10.53 -22.00
C PHE A 88 12.46 -10.36 -22.96
N GLN A 89 13.16 -9.24 -22.88
CA GLN A 89 14.36 -9.00 -23.69
C GLN A 89 15.47 -10.02 -23.34
N ALA A 90 15.67 -10.30 -22.05
CA ALA A 90 16.63 -11.31 -21.62
C ALA A 90 16.26 -12.72 -22.11
N ALA A 91 14.98 -13.10 -22.02
CA ALA A 91 14.51 -14.39 -22.49
C ALA A 91 14.59 -14.54 -24.03
N SER A 92 14.39 -13.45 -24.78
CA SER A 92 14.41 -13.47 -26.25
C SER A 92 15.81 -13.40 -26.85
N THR A 93 16.72 -12.66 -26.22
CA THR A 93 18.10 -12.47 -26.72
C THR A 93 19.12 -13.38 -26.05
N GLY A 94 18.77 -14.00 -24.92
CA GLY A 94 19.69 -14.75 -24.07
C GLY A 94 20.66 -13.88 -23.27
N ASN A 95 20.60 -12.54 -23.39
CA ASN A 95 21.44 -11.62 -22.64
C ASN A 95 20.71 -11.08 -21.40
N PHE A 96 21.19 -11.44 -20.22
CA PHE A 96 20.61 -11.05 -18.93
C PHE A 96 21.21 -9.78 -18.33
N ASP A 97 22.24 -9.19 -18.94
CA ASP A 97 23.03 -8.09 -18.34
C ASP A 97 22.15 -6.91 -17.91
N SER A 98 21.20 -6.48 -18.75
CA SER A 98 20.33 -5.35 -18.44
C SER A 98 19.32 -5.63 -17.33
N LEU A 99 18.83 -6.86 -17.23
CA LEU A 99 17.93 -7.27 -16.14
C LEU A 99 18.72 -7.37 -14.83
N LEU A 100 19.91 -7.98 -14.89
CA LEU A 100 20.79 -8.09 -13.73
C LEU A 100 21.18 -6.70 -13.21
N ASP A 101 21.57 -5.78 -14.10
CA ASP A 101 21.94 -4.41 -13.73
C ASP A 101 20.77 -3.65 -13.09
N TRP A 102 19.54 -3.85 -13.57
CA TRP A 102 18.33 -3.28 -12.97
C TRP A 102 18.07 -3.80 -11.55
N GLU A 103 18.17 -5.12 -11.34
CA GLU A 103 17.94 -5.76 -10.04
C GLU A 103 19.15 -5.64 -9.09
N THR A 104 20.29 -5.19 -9.59
CA THR A 104 21.52 -5.07 -8.80
C THR A 104 21.35 -4.04 -7.69
N LEU A 105 21.81 -4.43 -6.50
CA LEU A 105 21.83 -3.56 -5.34
C LEU A 105 22.65 -2.29 -5.64
N GLY A 106 22.07 -1.12 -5.40
CA GLY A 106 22.69 0.17 -5.71
C GLY A 106 22.39 0.73 -7.10
N ASN A 107 21.55 0.06 -7.92
CA ASN A 107 21.01 0.67 -9.14
C ASN A 107 20.22 1.95 -8.77
N ILE A 108 20.71 3.10 -9.23
CA ILE A 108 20.20 4.42 -8.82
C ILE A 108 18.73 4.63 -9.27
N PRO A 109 18.37 4.43 -10.56
CA PRO A 109 16.98 4.54 -10.99
C PRO A 109 16.03 3.65 -10.18
N HIS A 110 16.35 2.36 -10.04
CA HIS A 110 15.52 1.42 -9.30
C HIS A 110 15.37 1.85 -7.83
N MET A 111 16.46 2.23 -7.18
CA MET A 111 16.47 2.72 -5.80
C MET A 111 15.58 3.96 -5.60
N ILE A 112 15.65 4.94 -6.51
CA ILE A 112 14.82 6.16 -6.43
C ILE A 112 13.33 5.80 -6.45
N PHE A 113 12.94 4.88 -7.33
CA PHE A 113 11.55 4.42 -7.40
C PHE A 113 11.13 3.69 -6.13
N THR A 114 11.96 2.77 -5.61
CA THR A 114 11.63 2.04 -4.38
C THR A 114 11.52 2.97 -3.16
N VAL A 115 12.39 3.98 -3.07
CA VAL A 115 12.32 5.03 -2.03
C VAL A 115 11.00 5.80 -2.12
N PHE A 116 10.65 6.26 -3.31
CA PHE A 116 9.45 7.04 -3.52
C PHE A 116 8.19 6.22 -3.18
N ILE A 117 8.14 4.96 -3.60
CA ILE A 117 7.04 4.03 -3.28
C ILE A 117 6.91 3.84 -1.77
N GLY A 118 8.00 3.51 -1.08
CA GLY A 118 7.96 3.24 0.36
C GLY A 118 7.53 4.45 1.19
N VAL A 119 8.11 5.62 0.93
CA VAL A 119 7.75 6.86 1.64
C VAL A 119 6.28 7.22 1.39
N THR A 120 5.85 7.14 0.13
CA THR A 120 4.48 7.47 -0.25
C THR A 120 3.48 6.49 0.35
N TYR A 121 3.82 5.20 0.43
CA TYR A 121 3.02 4.16 1.08
C TYR A 121 2.82 4.45 2.57
N ILE A 122 3.88 4.80 3.31
CA ILE A 122 3.78 5.16 4.73
C ILE A 122 2.86 6.37 4.92
N ILE A 123 3.05 7.41 4.09
CA ILE A 123 2.23 8.64 4.16
C ILE A 123 0.76 8.31 3.89
N ALA A 124 0.47 7.52 2.85
CA ALA A 124 -0.90 7.13 2.51
C ALA A 124 -1.57 6.39 3.68
N ASN A 125 -0.89 5.41 4.28
CA ASN A 125 -1.44 4.65 5.40
C ASN A 125 -1.61 5.52 6.66
N CYS A 126 -0.67 6.43 6.95
CA CYS A 126 -0.80 7.38 8.05
C CYS A 126 -2.02 8.30 7.88
N ILE A 127 -2.27 8.79 6.66
CA ILE A 127 -3.46 9.60 6.34
C ILE A 127 -4.74 8.77 6.52
N ALA A 128 -4.77 7.53 6.01
CA ALA A 128 -5.91 6.64 6.14
C ALA A 128 -6.26 6.36 7.61
N ASP A 129 -5.26 6.00 8.41
CA ASP A 129 -5.42 5.76 9.84
C ASP A 129 -5.86 7.02 10.60
N THR A 130 -5.34 8.19 10.22
CA THR A 130 -5.75 9.46 10.82
C THR A 130 -7.23 9.75 10.54
N ILE A 131 -7.72 9.50 9.32
CA ILE A 131 -9.14 9.64 8.98
C ILE A 131 -10.00 8.66 9.80
N LEU A 132 -9.56 7.41 9.95
CA LEU A 132 -10.28 6.40 10.74
C LEU A 132 -10.31 6.75 12.23
N LEU A 133 -9.18 7.16 12.80
CA LEU A 133 -9.08 7.62 14.18
C LEU A 133 -9.95 8.85 14.45
N TYR A 134 -9.94 9.84 13.54
CA TYR A 134 -10.78 11.02 13.65
C TYR A 134 -12.27 10.65 13.68
N ARG A 135 -12.69 9.75 12.79
CA ARG A 135 -14.06 9.23 12.77
C ARG A 135 -14.41 8.48 14.05
N CYS A 136 -13.51 7.61 14.53
CA CYS A 136 -13.64 6.93 15.82
C CYS A 136 -13.84 7.91 16.97
N PHE A 137 -13.01 8.96 17.03
CA PHE A 137 -13.06 9.97 18.08
C PHE A 137 -14.40 10.72 18.09
N ILE A 138 -14.90 11.12 16.92
CA ILE A 138 -16.20 11.80 16.81
C ILE A 138 -17.36 10.89 17.18
N ILE A 139 -17.35 9.62 16.73
CA ILE A 139 -18.47 8.69 16.95
C ILE A 139 -18.54 8.25 18.42
N TRP A 140 -17.40 8.03 19.09
CA TRP A 140 -17.40 7.48 20.44
C TRP A 140 -17.61 8.49 21.57
N GLY A 141 -17.41 9.79 21.32
CA GLY A 141 -17.53 10.82 22.35
C GLY A 141 -16.60 10.59 23.55
N SER A 142 -16.89 11.22 24.69
CA SER A 142 -15.97 11.26 25.85
C SER A 142 -15.77 9.92 26.57
N ILE A 143 -16.67 8.95 26.42
CA ILE A 143 -16.71 7.72 27.24
C ILE A 143 -15.64 6.69 26.85
N LYS A 144 -15.07 6.76 25.63
CA LYS A 144 -14.05 5.80 25.16
C LYS A 144 -12.70 6.41 24.80
N ARG A 145 -12.37 7.57 25.37
CA ARG A 145 -11.08 8.25 25.13
C ARG A 145 -9.86 7.37 25.43
N VAL A 146 -9.96 6.48 26.42
CA VAL A 146 -8.89 5.53 26.75
C VAL A 146 -8.63 4.56 25.60
N LEU A 147 -9.68 3.98 25.00
CA LEU A 147 -9.56 3.09 23.85
C LEU A 147 -9.00 3.82 22.63
N THR A 148 -9.46 5.05 22.36
CA THR A 148 -8.92 5.88 21.27
C THR A 148 -7.45 6.21 21.49
N GLY A 149 -7.03 6.49 22.73
CA GLY A 149 -5.63 6.70 23.07
C GLY A 149 -4.76 5.45 22.86
N MET A 150 -5.25 4.27 23.26
CA MET A 150 -4.55 3.00 23.01
C MET A 150 -4.38 2.72 21.51
N LEU A 151 -5.42 2.96 20.71
CA LEU A 151 -5.35 2.81 19.25
C LEU A 151 -4.36 3.79 18.62
N LEU A 152 -4.31 5.04 19.09
CA LEU A 152 -3.34 6.02 18.64
C LEU A 152 -1.91 5.53 18.89
N VAL A 153 -1.61 5.05 20.11
CA VAL A 153 -0.29 4.53 20.45
C VAL A 153 0.08 3.35 19.53
N LEU A 154 -0.84 2.40 19.35
CA LEU A 154 -0.63 1.22 18.48
C LEU A 154 -0.31 1.61 17.03
N LEU A 155 -1.06 2.57 16.48
CA LEU A 155 -0.84 3.07 15.13
C LEU A 155 0.50 3.82 15.03
N CYS A 156 0.80 4.71 15.97
CA CYS A 156 2.09 5.39 16.02
C CYS A 156 3.26 4.40 16.09
N THR A 157 3.19 3.38 16.94
CA THR A 157 4.25 2.37 17.02
C THR A 157 4.40 1.59 15.72
N THR A 158 3.28 1.28 15.04
CA THR A 158 3.31 0.55 13.76
C THR A 158 3.98 1.41 12.68
N HIS A 159 3.62 2.69 12.55
CA HIS A 159 4.22 3.60 11.58
C HIS A 159 5.70 3.89 11.86
N VAL A 160 6.10 3.97 13.14
CA VAL A 160 7.52 4.11 13.51
C VAL A 160 8.32 2.89 13.08
N VAL A 161 7.81 1.67 13.33
CA VAL A 161 8.47 0.43 12.88
C VAL A 161 8.56 0.37 11.36
N GLY A 162 7.48 0.72 10.65
CA GLY A 162 7.49 0.81 9.19
C GLY A 162 8.54 1.78 8.69
N PHE A 163 8.58 3.00 9.23
CA PHE A 163 9.58 4.01 8.87
C PHE A 163 11.02 3.51 9.07
N VAL A 164 11.32 2.91 10.23
CA VAL A 164 12.64 2.33 10.49
C VAL A 164 12.97 1.23 9.49
N GLY A 165 12.02 0.33 9.19
CA GLY A 165 12.20 -0.74 8.21
C GLY A 165 12.54 -0.21 6.81
N TYR A 166 11.81 0.79 6.33
CA TYR A 166 12.10 1.42 5.03
C TYR A 166 13.46 2.14 5.02
N VAL A 167 13.82 2.85 6.10
CA VAL A 167 15.15 3.49 6.21
C VAL A 167 16.26 2.46 6.15
N GLU A 168 16.16 1.36 6.92
CA GLU A 168 17.14 0.28 6.90
C GLU A 168 17.23 -0.39 5.52
N TYR A 169 16.10 -0.56 4.84
CA TYR A 169 16.02 -1.11 3.50
C TYR A 169 16.74 -0.22 2.47
N PHE A 170 16.51 1.10 2.48
CA PHE A 170 17.19 2.01 1.54
C PHE A 170 18.68 2.15 1.83
N MET A 171 19.06 2.20 3.12
CA MET A 171 20.46 2.26 3.51
C MET A 171 21.21 0.99 3.12
N SER A 172 20.62 -0.18 3.34
CA SER A 172 21.22 -1.47 2.97
C SER A 172 21.32 -1.63 1.45
N GLN A 173 20.32 -1.14 0.70
CA GLN A 173 20.35 -1.11 -0.76
C GLN A 173 21.50 -0.24 -1.28
N GLY A 174 21.65 0.99 -0.76
CA GLY A 174 22.73 1.90 -1.17
C GLY A 174 24.13 1.43 -0.75
N GLN A 175 24.25 0.69 0.37
CA GLN A 175 25.50 0.10 0.83
C GLN A 175 25.79 -1.28 0.19
N GLN A 176 24.91 -1.77 -0.67
CA GLN A 176 25.01 -3.09 -1.30
C GLN A 176 25.12 -4.24 -0.27
N ARG A 177 24.45 -4.12 0.88
CA ARG A 177 24.48 -5.10 1.97
C ARG A 177 23.27 -6.03 1.95
N TRP A 178 23.42 -7.17 1.28
CA TRP A 178 22.34 -8.15 1.07
C TRP A 178 21.70 -8.67 2.38
N ASP A 179 22.48 -8.98 3.41
CA ASP A 179 21.93 -9.52 4.67
C ASP A 179 21.00 -8.53 5.38
N LEU A 180 21.38 -7.24 5.39
CA LEU A 180 20.57 -6.18 5.97
C LEU A 180 19.35 -5.87 5.11
N TYR A 181 19.51 -5.94 3.78
CA TYR A 181 18.43 -5.71 2.83
C TYR A 181 17.29 -6.73 2.99
N LEU A 182 17.62 -8.02 3.10
CA LEU A 182 16.63 -9.08 3.32
C LEU A 182 15.94 -8.92 4.68
N LYS A 183 16.72 -8.65 5.73
CA LYS A 183 16.17 -8.44 7.08
C LYS A 183 15.25 -7.21 7.14
N ALA A 184 15.60 -6.12 6.48
CA ALA A 184 14.75 -4.95 6.38
C ALA A 184 13.46 -5.24 5.59
N GLY A 185 13.55 -6.08 4.55
CA GLY A 185 12.40 -6.61 3.83
C GLY A 185 11.42 -7.37 4.73
N ASP A 186 11.92 -8.23 5.61
CA ASP A 186 11.08 -8.94 6.59
C ASP A 186 10.37 -7.98 7.56
N ILE A 187 11.06 -6.93 8.01
CA ILE A 187 10.48 -5.87 8.86
C ILE A 187 9.36 -5.13 8.11
N ILE A 188 9.59 -4.76 6.84
CA ILE A 188 8.58 -4.10 6.00
C ILE A 188 7.38 -5.02 5.80
N MET A 189 7.59 -6.32 5.55
CA MET A 189 6.49 -7.27 5.40
C MET A 189 5.67 -7.38 6.69
N ALA A 190 6.33 -7.50 7.84
CA ALA A 190 5.66 -7.51 9.15
C ALA A 190 4.87 -6.23 9.41
N TYR A 191 5.44 -5.06 9.06
CA TYR A 191 4.75 -3.77 9.10
C TYR A 191 3.49 -3.77 8.21
N ASN A 192 3.60 -4.20 6.95
CA ASN A 192 2.46 -4.21 6.03
C ASN A 192 1.31 -5.08 6.56
N ILE A 193 1.61 -6.25 7.12
CA ILE A 193 0.63 -7.14 7.75
C ILE A 193 -0.01 -6.46 8.97
N ALA A 194 0.80 -5.90 9.87
CA ALA A 194 0.31 -5.23 11.07
C ALA A 194 -0.56 -4.00 10.73
N ASN A 195 -0.15 -3.21 9.74
CA ASN A 195 -0.88 -2.05 9.26
C ASN A 195 -2.24 -2.44 8.66
N ALA A 196 -2.28 -3.49 7.83
CA ALA A 196 -3.52 -4.03 7.28
C ALA A 196 -4.45 -4.54 8.40
N ALA A 197 -3.91 -5.28 9.38
CA ALA A 197 -4.67 -5.76 10.52
C ALA A 197 -5.26 -4.61 11.36
N ASN A 198 -4.46 -3.58 11.66
CA ASN A 198 -4.90 -2.41 12.41
C ASN A 198 -6.01 -1.65 11.68
N THR A 199 -5.84 -1.39 10.38
CA THR A 199 -6.83 -0.72 9.53
C THR A 199 -8.16 -1.49 9.50
N LEU A 200 -8.09 -2.81 9.35
CA LEU A 200 -9.27 -3.68 9.37
C LEU A 200 -9.97 -3.62 10.73
N LEU A 201 -9.23 -3.78 11.82
CA LEU A 201 -9.77 -3.72 13.18
C LEU A 201 -10.48 -2.39 13.45
N LEU A 202 -9.87 -1.26 13.09
CA LEU A 202 -10.46 0.07 13.20
C LEU A 202 -11.75 0.18 12.38
N THR A 203 -11.74 -0.28 11.14
CA THR A 203 -12.90 -0.24 10.25
C THR A 203 -14.06 -1.07 10.82
N PHE A 204 -13.80 -2.29 11.29
CA PHE A 204 -14.79 -3.14 11.94
C PHE A 204 -15.36 -2.52 13.21
N LEU A 205 -14.50 -1.94 14.07
CA LEU A 205 -14.92 -1.28 15.30
C LEU A 205 -15.88 -0.10 15.01
N ILE A 206 -15.58 0.70 13.99
CA ILE A 206 -16.47 1.78 13.54
C ILE A 206 -17.83 1.20 13.10
N GLY A 207 -17.81 0.16 12.25
CA GLY A 207 -19.02 -0.48 11.74
C GLY A 207 -19.94 -1.01 12.84
N ILE A 208 -19.37 -1.73 13.82
CA ILE A 208 -20.13 -2.29 14.96
C ILE A 208 -20.78 -1.18 15.78
N VAL A 209 -20.07 -0.08 16.01
CA VAL A 209 -20.54 1.02 16.85
C VAL A 209 -21.66 1.79 16.17
N VAL A 210 -21.52 2.05 14.87
CA VAL A 210 -22.58 2.67 14.06
C VAL A 210 -23.81 1.77 14.04
N ALA A 211 -23.67 0.46 13.82
CA ALA A 211 -24.79 -0.48 13.84
C ALA A 211 -25.53 -0.48 15.20
N ARG A 212 -24.79 -0.49 16.32
CA ARG A 212 -25.37 -0.40 17.67
C ARG A 212 -26.07 0.93 17.94
N ALA A 213 -25.57 2.04 17.39
CA ALA A 213 -26.19 3.35 17.54
C ALA A 213 -27.51 3.47 16.75
N VAL A 214 -27.60 2.82 15.59
CA VAL A 214 -28.83 2.76 14.78
C VAL A 214 -29.87 1.84 15.42
N GLY A 215 -29.47 0.66 15.89
CA GLY A 215 -30.37 -0.31 16.52
C GLY A 215 -31.00 0.13 17.86
N ARG A 216 -30.45 1.14 18.54
CA ARG A 216 -31.06 1.74 19.75
C ARG A 216 -32.12 2.80 19.47
N LYS A 217 -32.27 3.23 18.21
CA LYS A 217 -33.25 4.25 17.79
C LYS A 217 -34.49 3.63 17.12
N SER A 218 -34.54 2.31 17.02
CA SER A 218 -35.69 1.50 16.61
C SER A 218 -36.37 0.92 17.84
#